data_AF-A0A7K0K027-F1
#
_entry.id   AF-A0A7K0K027-F1
#
_cell.length_a   1.000
_cell.length_b   1.000
_cell.length_c   1.000
_cell.angle_alpha   90.00
_cell.angle_beta   90.00
_cell.angle_gamma   90.00
#
_symmetry.space_group_name_H-M   'P 1'
#
loop_
_entity.id
_entity.type
_entity.pdbx_description
1 polymer ?
#
loop_
_entity_poly.entity_id
_entity_poly.type
_entity_poly.pdbx_seq_one_letter_code
_entity_poly.pdbx_strand_id
1 'polypeptide(L)' 'NPNVKFLHCLPSFHDRHTTVGEDIYQTYGMDGLEVTDDVFNSKASVVFDQAENRMHTIKAVMVATLGEK' A
#
# COMPACT_ATOMS: atom_id res chain seq x y z
N ASN A 1 -5.50 -14.70 -14.03
CA ASN A 1 -6.15 -15.27 -12.83
C ASN A 1 -7.26 -14.32 -12.41
N PRO A 2 -8.56 -14.68 -12.50
CA PRO A 2 -9.68 -13.80 -12.14
C PRO A 2 -9.70 -13.37 -10.66
N ASN A 3 -9.04 -14.11 -9.78
CA ASN A 3 -9.00 -13.84 -8.34
C ASN A 3 -7.71 -13.16 -7.88
N VAL A 4 -6.96 -12.53 -8.80
CA VAL A 4 -5.71 -11.85 -8.46
C VAL A 4 -5.95 -10.72 -7.45
N LYS A 5 -5.01 -10.54 -6.53
CA LYS A 5 -5.01 -9.47 -5.53
C LYS A 5 -3.75 -8.63 -5.68
N PHE A 6 -3.89 -7.33 -5.44
CA PHE A 6 -2.79 -6.37 -5.43
C PHE A 6 -2.44 -5.99 -3.99
N LEU A 7 -1.15 -5.99 -3.68
CA LEU A 7 -0.57 -5.66 -2.39
C LEU A 7 0.52 -4.59 -2.59
N HIS A 8 0.67 -3.70 -1.62
CA HIS A 8 1.68 -2.65 -1.58
C HIS A 8 1.93 -2.24 -0.13
N CYS A 9 3.19 -2.05 0.26
CA CYS A 9 3.56 -1.79 1.66
C CYS A 9 3.22 -0.38 2.17
N LEU A 10 2.92 0.56 1.27
CA LEU A 10 2.68 1.99 1.51
C LEU A 10 3.92 2.77 2.05
N PRO A 11 4.05 4.08 1.79
CA PRO A 11 3.22 4.88 0.87
C PRO A 11 3.38 4.43 -0.60
N SER A 12 2.46 4.82 -1.48
CA SER A 12 2.45 4.48 -2.91
C SER A 12 2.26 5.75 -3.75
N PHE A 13 2.93 5.84 -4.90
CA PHE A 13 2.74 6.86 -5.92
C PHE A 13 1.78 6.34 -6.99
N HIS A 14 0.49 6.35 -6.68
CA HIS A 14 -0.57 5.93 -7.60
C HIS A 14 -1.31 7.10 -8.27
N ASP A 15 -1.12 8.32 -7.75
CA ASP A 15 -1.73 9.56 -8.22
C ASP A 15 -0.79 10.77 -7.96
N ARG A 16 -1.34 11.99 -8.14
CA ARG A 16 -0.65 13.28 -7.97
C ARG A 16 -0.99 14.02 -6.68
N HIS A 17 -1.69 13.40 -5.73
CA HIS A 17 -2.16 14.07 -4.52
C HIS A 17 -1.08 14.27 -3.45
N THR A 18 0.19 14.05 -3.79
CA THR A 18 1.35 14.33 -2.95
C THR A 18 2.29 15.32 -3.65
N THR A 19 3.07 16.09 -2.89
CA THR A 19 4.04 17.03 -3.46
C THR A 19 5.02 16.33 -4.41
N VAL A 20 5.53 15.16 -3.99
CA VAL A 20 6.44 14.35 -4.79
C VAL A 20 5.75 13.77 -6.03
N GLY A 21 4.50 13.32 -5.93
CA GLY A 21 3.73 12.82 -7.06
C GLY A 21 3.49 13.89 -8.14
N GLU A 22 3.16 15.12 -7.72
CA GLU A 22 2.99 16.24 -8.65
C GLU A 22 4.32 16.66 -9.30
N ASP A 23 5.42 16.73 -8.54
CA ASP A 23 6.74 17.05 -9.09
C ASP A 23 7.18 16.04 -10.18
N ILE A 24 6.88 14.76 -9.96
CA ILE A 24 7.15 13.67 -10.92
C ILE A 24 6.30 13.84 -12.17
N TYR A 25 5.02 14.17 -12.03
CA TYR A 25 4.16 14.46 -13.18
C TYR A 25 4.67 15.66 -13.99
N GLN A 26 5.07 16.75 -13.34
CA GLN A 26 5.59 17.93 -14.04
C GLN A 26 6.92 17.65 -14.76
N THR A 27 7.76 16.79 -14.19
CA THR A 27 9.07 16.45 -14.76
C THR A 27 8.99 15.41 -15.87
N TYR A 28 8.12 14.42 -15.72
CA TYR A 28 8.10 13.22 -16.58
C TYR A 28 6.75 12.93 -17.25
N GLY A 29 5.69 13.65 -16.91
CA GLY A 29 4.33 13.45 -17.45
C GLY A 29 3.65 12.17 -16.96
N MET A 30 4.15 11.53 -15.89
CA MET A 30 3.62 10.27 -15.37
C MET A 30 2.58 10.51 -14.27
N ASP A 31 1.38 9.95 -14.44
CA ASP A 31 0.27 10.00 -13.46
C ASP A 31 0.15 8.61 -12.80
N GLY A 32 0.85 8.44 -11.68
CA GLY A 32 1.18 7.15 -11.08
C GLY A 32 2.50 6.56 -11.60
N LEU A 33 3.19 5.79 -10.75
CA LEU A 33 4.50 5.19 -11.06
C LEU A 33 4.50 3.67 -10.98
N GLU A 34 4.54 3.11 -9.77
CA GLU A 34 4.62 1.66 -9.57
C GLU A 34 3.26 0.96 -9.73
N VAL A 35 2.18 1.72 -9.62
CA VAL A 35 0.81 1.26 -9.80
C VAL A 35 -0.05 2.44 -10.28
N THR A 36 -1.07 2.17 -11.07
CA THR A 36 -2.04 3.19 -11.49
C THR A 36 -3.13 3.38 -10.42
N ASP A 37 -3.73 4.56 -10.37
CA ASP A 37 -4.86 4.83 -9.46
C ASP A 37 -6.01 3.83 -9.64
N ASP A 38 -6.30 3.44 -10.89
CA ASP A 38 -7.32 2.44 -11.22
C ASP A 38 -7.08 1.09 -10.53
N VAL A 39 -5.82 0.62 -10.49
CA VAL A 39 -5.48 -0.65 -9.82
C VAL A 39 -5.49 -0.47 -8.31
N PHE A 40 -4.94 0.64 -7.81
CA PHE A 40 -4.87 0.96 -6.38
C PHE A 40 -6.27 1.04 -5.73
N ASN A 41 -7.24 1.62 -6.43
CA ASN A 41 -8.64 1.77 -5.99
C ASN A 41 -9.56 0.61 -6.47
N SER A 42 -9.03 -0.39 -7.17
CA SER A 42 -9.82 -1.52 -7.65
C SER A 42 -10.26 -2.48 -6.54
N LYS A 43 -11.26 -3.33 -6.84
CA LYS A 43 -11.65 -4.47 -5.98
C LYS A 43 -10.57 -5.54 -5.81
N ALA A 44 -9.52 -5.51 -6.62
CA ALA A 44 -8.38 -6.40 -6.48
C ALA A 44 -7.39 -5.90 -5.42
N SER A 45 -7.39 -4.62 -5.10
CA SER A 45 -6.52 -4.01 -4.10
C SER A 45 -6.92 -4.41 -2.68
N VAL A 46 -5.96 -4.88 -1.90
CA VAL A 46 -6.12 -5.20 -0.47
C VAL A 46 -5.04 -4.49 0.38
N VAL A 47 -4.53 -3.36 -0.12
CA VAL A 47 -3.43 -2.61 0.49
C VAL A 47 -3.77 -2.06 1.88
N PHE A 48 -5.04 -1.70 2.13
CA PHE A 48 -5.49 -1.23 3.44
C PHE A 48 -5.61 -2.36 4.46
N ASP A 49 -6.14 -3.53 4.06
CA ASP A 49 -6.14 -4.73 4.90
C ASP A 49 -4.69 -5.14 5.24
N GLN A 50 -3.78 -5.08 4.27
CA GLN A 50 -2.36 -5.33 4.48
C GLN A 50 -1.74 -4.33 5.48
N ALA A 51 -2.08 -3.04 5.36
CA ALA A 51 -1.58 -2.00 6.26
C ALA A 51 -2.09 -2.19 7.70
N GLU A 52 -3.37 -2.52 7.87
CA GLU A 52 -3.96 -2.84 9.19
C GLU A 52 -3.29 -4.07 9.82
N ASN A 53 -3.02 -5.10 9.02
CA ASN A 53 -2.34 -6.32 9.46
C ASN A 53 -0.93 -6.10 10.02
N ARG A 54 -0.29 -4.94 9.77
CA ARG A 54 0.95 -4.56 10.45
C ARG A 54 0.76 -4.50 11.97
N MET A 55 -0.35 -3.94 12.46
CA MET A 55 -0.62 -3.85 13.91
C MET A 55 -0.82 -5.24 14.51
N HIS A 56 -1.60 -6.10 13.85
CA HIS A 56 -1.89 -7.45 14.34
C HIS A 56 -0.64 -8.34 14.39
N THR A 57 0.18 -8.30 13.33
CA THR A 57 1.41 -9.11 13.28
C THR A 57 2.46 -8.63 14.28
N ILE A 58 2.63 -7.31 14.43
CA ILE A 58 3.51 -6.75 15.47
C ILE A 58 3.01 -7.14 16.88
N LYS A 59 1.70 -7.06 17.13
CA LYS A 59 1.12 -7.50 18.41
C LYS A 59 1.40 -8.98 18.69
N ALA A 60 1.26 -9.85 17.68
CA ALA A 60 1.56 -11.28 17.83
C ALA A 60 3.04 -11.51 18.18
N VAL A 61 3.96 -10.79 17.54
CA VAL A 61 5.39 -10.84 17.87
C VAL A 61 5.63 -10.39 19.32
N MET A 62 5.02 -9.30 19.76
CA MET A 62 5.15 -8.82 21.15
C MET A 62 4.62 -9.83 22.16
N VAL A 63 3.43 -10.39 21.95
CA VAL A 63 2.85 -11.41 22.84
C VAL A 63 3.72 -12.67 22.89
N ALA A 64 4.22 -13.13 21.73
CA ALA A 64 5.05 -14.34 21.66
C ALA A 64 6.41 -14.19 22.35
N THR A 65 6.96 -12.98 22.40
CA THR A 65 8.33 -12.72 22.90
C THR A 65 8.37 -12.12 24.29
N LEU A 66 7.34 -11.37 24.68
CA LEU A 66 7.30 -10.60 25.93
C LEU A 66 6.06 -10.93 26.80
N GLY A 67 5.11 -11.73 26.31
CA GLY A 67 3.93 -12.11 27.08
C GLY A 67 4.25 -13.17 28.13
N GLU A 68 3.81 -12.95 29.36
CA GLU A 68 3.85 -13.98 30.41
C GLU A 68 2.75 -15.03 30.16
N LYS A 69 3.05 -16.29 30.51
CA LYS A 69 2.12 -17.42 30.37
C LYS A 69 1.20 -17.56 31.58
#